data_AF-A0A965BWB9-F1
#
_entry.id   AF-A0A965BWB9-F1
#
_cell.length_a   1.000
_cell.length_b   1.000
_cell.length_c   1.000
_cell.angle_alpha   90.00
_cell.angle_beta   90.00
_cell.angle_gamma   90.00
#
_symmetry.space_group_name_H-M   'P 1'
#
loop_
_entity.id
_entity.type
_entity.pdbx_description
1 polymer ?
#
loop_
_entity_poly.entity_id
_entity_poly.type
_entity_poly.pdbx_seq_one_letter_code
_entity_poly.pdbx_strand_id
1 'polypeptide(L)'
;MTVKSSISLADEQHAFAKTLVDAGRFPSMSAVLQQGVELLRQQMEAEALERAALAELLKQRRAGSFVSAGKMDERLAEMLARKREAHAV
;
A
#
# COMPACT_ATOMS: atom_id res chain seq x y z
N MET A 1 15.06 -1.36 24.38
CA MET A 1 15.42 -0.09 25.05
C MET A 1 14.53 1.02 24.50
N THR A 2 14.01 1.92 25.34
CA THR A 2 13.21 3.06 24.91
C THR A 2 13.94 4.36 25.22
N VAL A 3 14.13 5.22 24.23
CA VAL A 3 14.73 6.55 24.42
C VAL A 3 13.63 7.54 24.81
N LYS A 4 13.87 8.34 25.85
CA LYS A 4 12.98 9.44 26.23
C LYS A 4 13.36 10.67 25.42
N SER A 5 12.45 11.13 24.57
CA SER A 5 12.60 12.33 23.77
C SER A 5 11.54 13.35 24.17
N SER A 6 11.93 14.61 24.32
CA SER A 6 10.97 15.72 24.46
C SER A 6 10.50 16.13 23.07
N ILE A 7 9.19 16.12 22.83
CA ILE A 7 8.58 16.50 21.55
C ILE A 7 7.47 17.51 21.77
N SER A 8 7.31 18.44 20.83
CA SER A 8 6.17 19.35 20.78
C SER A 8 5.05 18.68 19.99
N LEU A 9 3.83 18.75 20.52
CA LEU A 9 2.61 18.32 19.84
C LEU A 9 1.73 19.52 19.60
N ALA A 10 0.99 19.53 18.49
CA ALA A 10 -0.10 20.48 18.32
C ALA A 10 -1.20 20.21 19.37
N ASP A 11 -1.92 21.24 19.79
CA ASP A 11 -2.95 21.12 20.83
C ASP A 11 -4.00 20.06 20.48
N GLU A 12 -4.41 19.99 19.20
CA GLU A 12 -5.36 18.98 18.71
C GLU A 12 -4.81 17.54 18.82
N GLN A 13 -3.52 17.34 18.51
CA GLN A 13 -2.87 16.04 18.61
C GLN A 13 -2.74 15.60 20.07
N HIS A 14 -2.40 16.53 20.96
CA HIS A 14 -2.35 16.30 22.40
C HIS A 14 -3.74 15.92 22.93
N ALA A 15 -4.78 16.71 22.58
CA ALA A 15 -6.14 16.46 23.01
C ALA A 15 -6.63 15.08 22.56
N PHE A 16 -6.41 14.73 21.28
CA PHE A 16 -6.77 13.42 20.75
C PHE A 16 -6.05 12.27 21.46
N ALA A 17 -4.73 12.37 21.64
CA ALA A 17 -3.98 11.33 22.31
C ALA A 17 -4.38 11.20 23.80
N LYS A 18 -4.78 12.32 24.43
CA LYS A 18 -5.32 12.32 25.80
C LYS A 18 -6.66 11.58 25.88
N THR A 19 -7.59 11.81 24.96
CA THR A 19 -8.89 11.08 24.99
C THR A 19 -8.70 9.58 24.84
N LEU A 20 -7.72 9.13 24.04
CA LEU A 20 -7.39 7.72 23.89
C LEU A 20 -6.86 7.09 25.18
N VAL A 21 -6.09 7.84 25.98
CA VAL A 21 -5.58 7.38 27.27
C VAL A 21 -6.69 7.40 28.32
N ASP A 22 -7.47 8.49 28.40
CA ASP A 22 -8.58 8.64 29.33
C ASP A 22 -9.66 7.53 29.11
N ALA A 23 -9.87 7.14 27.85
CA ALA A 23 -10.77 6.04 27.48
C ALA A 23 -10.19 4.63 27.78
N GLY A 24 -8.98 4.54 28.33
CA GLY A 24 -8.30 3.28 28.64
C GLY A 24 -7.81 2.49 27.43
N ARG A 25 -7.86 3.07 26.22
CA ARG A 25 -7.41 2.41 24.99
C ARG A 25 -5.89 2.30 24.90
N PHE A 26 -5.19 3.24 25.54
CA PHE A 26 -3.73 3.20 25.69
C PHE A 26 -3.33 3.46 27.14
N PRO A 27 -2.25 2.82 27.62
CA PRO A 27 -1.81 2.96 29.01
C PRO A 27 -1.10 4.29 29.29
N SER A 28 -0.67 5.02 28.25
CA SER A 28 0.01 6.31 28.40
C SER A 28 0.08 7.08 27.07
N MET A 29 0.39 8.38 27.15
CA MET A 29 0.66 9.24 26.00
C MET A 29 1.81 8.70 25.13
N SER A 30 2.89 8.24 25.76
CA SER A 30 4.03 7.66 25.03
C SER A 30 3.65 6.41 24.25
N ALA A 31 2.73 5.58 24.77
CA ALA A 31 2.26 4.39 24.06
C ALA A 31 1.46 4.75 22.79
N VAL A 32 0.65 5.82 22.84
CA VAL A 32 -0.07 6.34 21.66
C VAL A 32 0.93 6.77 20.59
N LEU A 33 1.93 7.55 20.98
CA LEU A 33 2.94 8.08 20.04
C LEU A 33 3.81 6.98 19.45
N GLN A 34 4.22 5.99 20.25
CA GLN A 34 4.96 4.83 19.78
C GLN A 34 4.17 4.05 18.74
N GLN A 35 2.87 3.79 18.99
CA GLN A 35 2.00 3.15 18.02
C GLN A 35 1.86 4.00 16.74
N GLY A 36 1.73 5.32 16.87
CA GLY A 36 1.63 6.23 15.73
C GLY A 36 2.88 6.20 14.84
N VAL A 37 4.08 6.22 15.43
CA VAL A 37 5.34 6.11 14.70
C VAL A 37 5.48 4.76 14.03
N GLU A 38 5.09 3.68 14.72
CA GLU A 38 5.13 2.33 14.16
C GLU A 38 4.18 2.17 12.96
N LEU A 39 2.97 2.74 13.04
CA LEU A 39 2.03 2.77 11.92
C LEU A 39 2.59 3.53 10.72
N LEU A 40 3.22 4.69 10.97
CA LEU A 40 3.88 5.46 9.90
C LEU A 40 5.01 4.67 9.24
N ARG A 41 5.83 3.97 10.04
CA ARG A 41 6.90 3.09 9.53
C ARG A 41 6.34 2.01 8.63
N GLN A 42 5.31 1.29 9.09
CA GLN A 42 4.66 0.23 8.32
C GLN A 42 4.05 0.76 7.02
N GLN A 43 3.41 1.93 7.05
CA GLN A 43 2.89 2.58 5.84
C GLN A 43 4.02 2.88 4.84
N MET A 44 5.11 3.50 5.31
CA MET A 44 6.25 3.83 4.43
C MET A 44 6.90 2.58 3.83
N GLU A 45 7.02 1.50 4.59
CA GLU A 45 7.56 0.22 4.11
C GLU A 45 6.66 -0.44 3.06
N ALA A 46 5.34 -0.43 3.31
CA ALA A 46 4.36 -0.94 2.36
C ALA A 46 4.37 -0.14 1.05
N GLU A 47 4.33 1.19 1.13
CA GLU A 47 4.41 2.06 -0.04
C GLU A 47 5.72 1.86 -0.83
N ALA A 48 6.85 1.69 -0.13
CA ALA A 48 8.13 1.41 -0.78
C ALA A 48 8.13 0.06 -1.51
N LEU A 49 7.57 -0.98 -0.89
CA LEU A 49 7.46 -2.31 -1.47
C LEU A 49 6.56 -2.29 -2.72
N GLU A 50 5.40 -1.64 -2.65
CA GLU A 50 4.47 -1.50 -3.78
C GLU A 50 5.12 -0.73 -4.94
N ARG A 51 5.81 0.38 -4.64
CA ARG A 51 6.54 1.16 -5.65
C ARG A 51 7.64 0.33 -6.32
N ALA A 52 8.38 -0.46 -5.56
CA ALA A 52 9.42 -1.34 -6.10
C ALA A 52 8.82 -2.42 -7.01
N ALA A 53 7.71 -3.04 -6.59
CA ALA A 53 7.00 -4.03 -7.39
C ALA A 53 6.46 -3.44 -8.71
N LEU A 54 5.86 -2.25 -8.65
CA LEU A 54 5.38 -1.54 -9.83
C LEU A 54 6.52 -1.16 -10.77
N ALA A 55 7.64 -0.66 -10.24
CA ALA A 55 8.81 -0.31 -11.03
C ALA A 55 9.37 -1.53 -11.79
N GLU A 56 9.42 -2.69 -11.13
CA GLU A 56 9.87 -3.94 -11.75
C GLU A 56 8.89 -4.43 -12.82
N LEU A 57 7.58 -4.37 -12.57
CA LEU A 57 6.55 -4.68 -13.58
C LEU A 57 6.69 -3.79 -14.81
N LEU A 58 6.88 -2.48 -14.63
CA LEU A 58 7.06 -1.53 -15.73
C LEU A 58 8.35 -1.79 -16.50
N LYS A 59 9.44 -2.16 -15.81
CA LYS A 59 10.70 -2.55 -16.44
C LYS A 59 10.53 -3.79 -17.31
N GLN A 60 9.87 -4.83 -16.80
CA GLN A 60 9.56 -6.05 -17.55
C GLN A 60 8.66 -5.75 -18.75
N ARG A 61 7.61 -4.95 -18.55
CA ARG A 61 6.70 -4.54 -19.63
C ARG A 61 7.40 -3.76 -20.73
N ARG A 62 8.36 -2.89 -20.37
CA ARG A 62 9.15 -2.10 -21.33
C ARG A 62 10.16 -2.95 -22.09
N ALA A 63 10.68 -4.02 -21.50
CA ALA A 63 11.59 -4.95 -22.17
C ALA A 63 10.87 -5.81 -23.23
N GLY A 64 9.57 -6.03 -23.07
CA GLY A 64 8.75 -6.75 -24.05
C GLY A 64 8.38 -5.91 -25.28
N SER A 65 8.08 -6.57 -26.39
CA SER A 65 7.57 -5.91 -27.60
C SER A 65 6.20 -5.28 -27.34
N PHE A 66 6.02 -4.04 -27.78
CA PHE A 66 4.70 -3.42 -27.83
C PHE A 66 3.90 -3.97 -29.01
N VAL A 67 2.59 -4.07 -28.84
CA VAL A 67 1.65 -4.42 -29.91
C VAL A 67 0.72 -3.23 -30.15
N SER A 68 0.29 -3.04 -31.39
CA SER A 68 -0.75 -2.08 -31.71
C SER A 68 -2.10 -2.54 -31.15
N ALA A 69 -3.04 -1.61 -31.03
CA ALA A 69 -4.41 -1.92 -30.61
C ALA A 69 -5.05 -2.98 -31.53
N GLY A 70 -5.02 -2.80 -32.85
CA GLY A 70 -5.61 -3.78 -33.79
C GLY A 70 -5.02 -5.19 -33.67
N LYS A 71 -3.70 -5.31 -33.48
CA LYS A 71 -3.05 -6.63 -33.25
C LYS A 71 -3.45 -7.23 -31.90
N MET A 72 -3.75 -6.41 -30.90
CA MET A 72 -4.26 -6.87 -29.61
C MET A 72 -5.70 -7.37 -29.75
N ASP A 73 -6.54 -6.68 -30.52
CA ASP A 73 -7.94 -7.06 -30.78
C ASP A 73 -8.03 -8.42 -31.48
N GLU A 74 -7.20 -8.65 -32.50
CA GLU A 74 -7.08 -9.94 -33.20
C GLU A 74 -6.71 -11.07 -32.23
N ARG A 75 -5.67 -10.86 -31.40
CA ARG A 75 -5.22 -11.85 -30.40
C ARG A 75 -6.30 -12.18 -29.38
N LEU A 76 -7.07 -11.17 -28.94
CA LEU A 76 -8.17 -11.36 -28.00
C LEU A 76 -9.32 -12.15 -28.64
N ALA A 77 -9.69 -11.82 -29.88
CA ALA A 77 -10.73 -12.55 -30.62
C ALA A 77 -10.37 -14.04 -30.79
N GLU A 78 -9.12 -14.35 -31.16
CA GLU A 78 -8.64 -15.73 -31.24
C GLU A 78 -8.68 -16.44 -29.88
N MET A 79 -8.26 -15.78 -28.80
CA MET A 79 -8.31 -16.35 -27.45
C MET A 79 -9.74 -16.65 -27.02
N LEU A 80 -10.69 -15.77 -27.34
CA LEU A 80 -12.11 -15.96 -27.04
C LEU A 80 -12.72 -17.09 -27.86
N ALA A 81 -12.39 -17.20 -29.15
CA ALA A 81 -12.83 -18.31 -30.00
C ALA A 81 -12.36 -19.66 -29.43
N ARG A 82 -11.06 -19.77 -29.11
CA ARG A 82 -10.49 -20.98 -28.46
C ARG A 82 -11.19 -21.31 -27.14
N LYS A 83 -11.49 -20.31 -26.31
CA LYS A 83 -12.21 -20.53 -25.03
C LYS A 83 -13.65 -21.01 -25.24
N ARG A 84 -14.36 -20.49 -26.25
CA ARG A 84 -15.74 -20.92 -26.57
C ARG A 84 -15.77 -22.36 -27.07
N GLU A 85 -14.82 -22.74 -27.91
CA GLU A 85 -14.65 -24.12 -28.38
C GLU A 85 -14.32 -25.09 -27.23
N ALA A 86 -13.46 -24.66 -26.29
CA ALA A 86 -13.03 -25.50 -25.17
C ALA A 86 -14.06 -25.64 -24.03
N HIS A 87 -14.96 -24.67 -23.86
CA HIS A 87 -15.92 -24.63 -22.74
C HIS A 87 -17.39 -24.72 -23.15
N ALA A 88 -17.68 -25.02 -24.43
CA ALA A 88 -19.01 -25.27 -25.00
C ALA A 88 -20.18 -24.61 -24.23
N VAL A 89 -20.39 -23.32 -24.49
CA VAL A 89 -21.69 -22.66 -24.29
C VAL A 89 -22.32 -22.47 -25.66
#